data_AF-A0A846PA63-F1
#
_entry.id   AF-A0A846PA63-F1
#
_cell.length_a   1.000
_cell.length_b   1.000
_cell.length_c   1.000
_cell.angle_alpha   90.00
_cell.angle_beta   90.00
_cell.angle_gamma   90.00
#
_symmetry.space_group_name_H-M   'P 1'
#
loop_
_entity.id
_entity.type
_entity.pdbx_description
1 polymer ?
#
loop_
_entity_poly.entity_id
_entity_poly.type
_entity_poly.pdbx_seq_one_letter_code
_entity_poly.pdbx_strand_id
1 'polypeptide(L)' 'MKNQKEEDTWTCPICGEENSIDEALCQSCGSLMEKPSYDQIADEMDEEEGI' A
#
# COMPACT_ATOMS: atom_id res chain seq x y z
N MET A 1 -12.91 13.62 -13.19
CA MET A 1 -12.70 12.18 -13.44
C MET A 1 -11.20 11.92 -13.51
N LYS A 2 -10.58 11.55 -12.38
CA LYS A 2 -9.21 11.01 -12.37
C LYS A 2 -9.26 9.76 -11.51
N ASN A 3 -9.80 8.68 -12.08
CA ASN A 3 -9.63 7.35 -11.52
C ASN A 3 -8.24 6.88 -11.94
N GLN A 4 -7.22 7.41 -11.26
CA GLN A 4 -5.92 6.79 -11.25
C GLN A 4 -6.07 5.63 -10.28
N LYS A 5 -6.22 4.42 -10.83
CA LYS A 5 -5.86 3.21 -10.10
C LYS A 5 -4.36 3.35 -9.89
N GLU A 6 -3.99 3.87 -8.73
CA GLU A 6 -2.60 4.01 -8.35
C GLU A 6 -2.06 2.58 -8.31
N GLU A 7 -1.17 2.25 -9.25
CA GLU A 7 -0.39 1.03 -9.16
C GLU A 7 0.54 1.25 -7.97
N ASP A 8 0.11 0.81 -6.80
CA ASP A 8 0.85 0.99 -5.55
C ASP A 8 2.22 0.32 -5.69
N THR A 9 3.27 1.15 -5.70
CA THR A 9 4.66 0.72 -5.69
C THR A 9 5.32 1.17 -4.39
N TRP A 10 6.34 0.42 -3.96
CA TRP A 10 7.17 0.76 -2.81
C TRP A 10 8.64 0.85 -3.22
N THR A 11 9.33 1.86 -2.72
CA THR A 11 10.76 1.99 -2.91
C THR A 11 11.50 1.21 -1.84
N CYS A 12 12.40 0.33 -2.26
CA CYS A 12 13.24 -0.44 -1.35
C CYS A 12 14.17 0.49 -0.55
N PRO A 13 14.12 0.49 0.80
CA PRO A 13 14.98 1.35 1.62
C PRO A 13 16.43 0.87 1.66
N ILE A 14 16.71 -0.34 1.19
CA ILE A 14 18.05 -0.94 1.19
C ILE A 14 18.84 -0.59 -0.07
N CYS A 15 18.20 -0.63 -1.24
CA CYS A 15 18.87 -0.42 -2.53
C CYS A 15 18.28 0.70 -3.40
N GLY A 16 17.08 1.20 -3.07
CA GLY A 16 16.39 2.24 -3.84
C GLY A 16 15.56 1.75 -5.02
N GLU A 17 15.45 0.44 -5.24
CA GLU A 17 14.63 -0.14 -6.33
C GLU A 17 13.14 0.13 -6.10
N GLU A 18 12.41 0.45 -7.17
CA GLU A 18 10.95 0.53 -7.14
C GLU A 18 10.35 -0.85 -7.40
N ASN A 19 9.54 -1.34 -6.47
CA ASN A 19 8.92 -2.67 -6.54
C ASN A 19 7.40 -2.54 -6.44
N SER A 20 6.65 -3.50 -6.99
CA SER A 20 5.18 -3.54 -6.82
C SER A 20 4.79 -3.86 -5.38
N ILE A 21 3.67 -3.31 -4.87
CA ILE A 21 3.14 -3.67 -3.54
C ILE A 21 2.68 -5.14 -3.44
N ASP A 22 2.41 -5.76 -4.59
CA ASP A 22 2.14 -7.20 -4.69
C ASP A 22 3.38 -8.03 -4.32
N GLU A 23 4.56 -7.45 -4.49
CA GLU A 23 5.83 -8.10 -4.22
C GLU A 23 6.36 -7.70 -2.85
N ALA A 24 6.27 -8.62 -1.90
CA ALA A 24 6.78 -8.43 -0.54
C ALA A 24 8.32 -8.43 -0.45
N LEU A 25 9.01 -8.84 -1.51
CA LEU A 25 10.46 -8.93 -1.60
C LEU A 25 10.95 -8.07 -2.76
N CYS A 26 12.04 -7.33 -2.54
CA CYS A 26 12.67 -6.55 -3.58
C CYS A 26 13.29 -7.46 -4.65
N GLN A 27 12.98 -7.24 -5.93
CA GLN A 27 13.52 -8.04 -7.05
C GLN A 27 15.02 -7.81 -7.27
N SER A 28 15.53 -6.67 -6.82
CA SER A 28 16.93 -6.27 -7.02
C SER A 28 17.86 -6.82 -5.94
N CYS A 29 17.49 -6.67 -4.65
CA CYS A 29 18.34 -7.07 -3.52
C CYS A 29 17.78 -8.17 -2.61
N GLY A 30 16.49 -8.51 -2.75
CA GLY A 30 15.82 -9.52 -1.92
C GLY A 30 15.38 -9.06 -0.53
N SER A 31 15.43 -7.75 -0.22
CA SER A 31 14.93 -7.23 1.07
C SER A 31 13.40 -7.30 1.17
N LEU A 32 12.86 -7.47 2.37
CA LEU A 32 11.42 -7.44 2.62
C LEU A 32 10.86 -6.00 2.60
N MET A 33 9.62 -5.85 2.14
CA MET A 33 8.85 -4.62 2.26
C MET A 33 8.38 -4.44 3.71
N GLU A 34 8.61 -3.26 4.28
CA GLU A 34 7.94 -2.82 5.49
C GLU A 34 6.54 -2.32 5.11
N LYS A 35 5.55 -3.21 5.02
CA LYS A 35 4.16 -2.80 4.78
C LYS A 35 3.64 -2.06 6.02
N PRO A 36 3.06 -0.85 5.89
CA PRO A 36 2.24 -0.31 6.97
C PRO A 36 1.03 -1.25 7.16
N SER A 37 0.79 -1.68 8.40
CA SER A 37 -0.36 -2.50 8.76
C SER A 37 -1.65 -1.81 8.33
N TYR A 38 -2.53 -2.56 7.66
CA TYR A 38 -3.83 -2.19 7.09
C TYR A 38 -4.88 -1.68 8.11
N ASP A 39 -4.46 -1.10 9.24
CA ASP A 39 -5.35 -0.67 10.32
C ASP A 39 -6.02 0.70 10.09
N GLN A 40 -5.91 1.32 8.90
CA GLN A 40 -6.43 2.68 8.67
C GLN A 40 -7.63 2.78 7.71
N ILE A 41 -8.25 1.66 7.32
CA ILE A 41 -9.41 1.67 6.39
C ILE A 41 -10.65 0.90 6.89
N ALA A 42 -10.77 0.75 8.21
CA ALA A 42 -12.06 0.65 8.88
C ALA A 42 -12.04 1.80 9.90
N ASP A 43 -12.74 2.92 9.70
CA ASP A 43 -13.94 3.18 10.49
C ASP A 43 -14.72 4.44 10.02
N GLU A 44 -14.55 4.90 8.77
CA GLU A 44 -15.38 6.00 8.22
C GLU A 44 -16.33 5.51 7.13
N MET A 45 -17.20 4.57 7.49
CA MET A 45 -18.49 4.36 6.82
C MET A 45 -19.61 4.62 7.82
N ASP A 46 -19.91 5.90 7.99
CA ASP A 46 -21.26 6.49 7.94
C ASP A 46 -22.42 5.46 8.05
N GLU A 47 -22.84 5.15 9.28
CA GLU A 47 -24.19 4.65 9.56
C GLU A 47 -24.98 5.82 10.18
N GLU A 48 -25.46 6.72 9.31
CA GLU A 48 -26.57 7.62 9.61
C GLU A 48 -27.85 6.78 9.81
N GLU A 49 -28.01 6.18 10.99
CA GLU A 49 -29.28 5.58 11.40
C GLU A 49 -30.20 6.70 11.89
N GLY A 50 -31.01 7.20 10.95
CA GLY A 50 -32.19 8.00 11.25
C GLY A 50 -33.18 7.21 12.11
N ILE A 51 -33.61 7.83 13.22
CA ILE A 51 -34.79 7.45 14.00
C ILE A 51 -35.64 8.71 14.22
#